data_AF-A0A534NBZ5-F1
#
_entry.id   AF-A0A534NBZ5-F1
#
_cell.length_a   1.000
_cell.length_b   1.000
_cell.length_c   1.000
_cell.angle_alpha   90.00
_cell.angle_beta   90.00
_cell.angle_gamma   90.00
#
_symmetry.space_group_name_H-M   'P 1'
#
loop_
_entity.id
_entity.type
_entity.pdbx_description
1 polymer ?
#
loop_
_entity_poly.entity_id
_entity_poly.type
_entity_poly.pdbx_seq_one_letter_code
_entity_poly.pdbx_strand_id
1 'polypeptide(L)' 'MRAERIAYQLANGTDGWASVAAIPVLDGGSALGSVITFEDVTRMANLSAEIATLKAGDANHGKRTRR' A
#
# COMPACT_ATOMS: atom_id res chain seq x y z
N MET A 1 -7.43 13.20 5.77
CA MET A 1 -8.03 11.85 5.73
C MET A 1 -6.89 10.85 5.65
N ARG A 2 -6.78 9.87 6.57
CA ARG A 2 -5.65 8.95 6.63
C ARG A 2 -6.07 7.62 6.02
N ALA A 3 -5.44 7.23 4.93
CA ALA A 3 -5.53 5.87 4.42
C ALA A 3 -4.50 5.00 5.14
N GLU A 4 -4.87 3.76 5.45
CA GLU A 4 -4.02 2.74 6.03
C GLU A 4 -3.84 1.59 5.04
N ARG A 5 -2.63 1.04 4.98
CA ARG A 5 -2.35 -0.12 4.15
C ARG A 5 -2.54 -1.39 4.97
N ILE A 6 -3.44 -2.26 4.52
CA ILE A 6 -3.75 -3.53 5.17
C ILE A 6 -3.43 -4.71 4.25
N ALA A 7 -3.07 -5.84 4.84
CA ALA A 7 -3.00 -7.11 4.12
C ALA A 7 -4.41 -7.71 4.03
N TYR A 8 -4.74 -8.35 2.90
CA TYR A 8 -6.01 -9.05 2.72
C TYR A 8 -5.87 -10.19 1.70
N GLN A 9 -6.88 -11.05 1.62
CA GLN A 9 -6.92 -12.14 0.65
C GLN A 9 -7.62 -11.70 -0.64
N LEU A 10 -6.96 -11.90 -1.78
CA LEU A 10 -7.51 -11.69 -3.11
C LEU A 10 -8.48 -12.83 -3.48
N ALA A 11 -9.36 -12.60 -4.46
CA ALA A 11 -10.38 -13.58 -4.88
C ALA A 11 -9.80 -14.90 -5.40
N ASN A 12 -8.56 -14.90 -5.86
CA ASN A 12 -7.81 -16.08 -6.29
C ASN A 12 -7.13 -16.83 -5.12
N GLY A 13 -7.34 -16.40 -3.88
CA GLY A 13 -6.75 -16.98 -2.67
C GLY A 13 -5.34 -16.51 -2.32
N THR A 14 -4.71 -15.66 -3.14
CA THR A 14 -3.38 -15.12 -2.86
C THR A 14 -3.43 -13.91 -1.93
N ASP A 15 -2.32 -13.59 -1.27
CA ASP A 15 -2.21 -12.38 -0.45
C ASP A 15 -2.08 -11.12 -1.30
N GLY A 16 -2.75 -10.05 -0.86
CA GLY A 16 -2.74 -8.74 -1.49
C GLY A 16 -2.65 -7.62 -0.45
N TRP A 17 -2.54 -6.39 -0.96
CA TRP A 17 -2.50 -5.17 -0.16
C TRP A 17 -3.60 -4.23 -0.58
N ALA A 18 -4.34 -3.69 0.39
CA ALA A 18 -5.34 -2.66 0.14
C ALA A 18 -4.99 -1.37 0.86
N SER A 19 -5.22 -0.24 0.18
CA SER A 19 -5.29 1.08 0.81
C SER A 19 -6.72 1.32 1.24
N VAL A 20 -6.93 1.51 2.55
CA VAL A 20 -8.27 1.65 3.13
C VAL A 20 -8.38 2.96 3.88
N ALA A 21 -9.45 3.71 3.61
CA ALA A 21 -9.82 4.88 4.39
C ALA A 21 -11.29 4.78 4.81
N ALA A 22 -11.57 5.29 6.02
CA ALA A 22 -12.91 5.34 6.58
C ALA A 22 -13.30 6.81 6.81
N ILE A 23 -14.48 7.18 6.32
CA ILE A 23 -15.01 8.54 6.40
C ILE A 23 -16.33 8.46 7.17
N PRO A 24 -16.39 8.90 8.43
CA PRO A 24 -17.61 8.80 9.21
C PRO A 24 -18.69 9.70 8.61
N VAL A 25 -19.91 9.17 8.52
CA VAL A 25 -21.12 9.93 8.21
C VAL A 25 -21.74 10.36 9.52
N LEU A 26 -21.83 11.66 9.72
CA LEU A 26 -22.34 12.25 10.96
C LEU A 26 -23.72 12.89 10.72
N ASP A 27 -24.62 12.75 11.69
CA ASP A 27 -25.86 13.52 11.80
C ASP A 27 -25.96 14.11 13.20
N GLY A 28 -26.04 15.44 13.29
CA GLY A 28 -26.04 16.15 14.58
C GLY A 28 -24.82 15.86 15.47
N GLY A 29 -23.70 15.44 14.90
CA GLY A 29 -22.50 15.02 15.64
C GLY A 29 -22.50 13.55 16.10
N SER A 30 -23.59 12.81 15.86
CA SER A 30 -23.65 11.36 16.07
C SER A 30 -23.21 10.62 14.81
N ALA A 31 -22.43 9.54 14.97
CA ALA A 31 -22.02 8.72 13.84
C ALA A 31 -23.14 7.77 13.41
N LEU A 32 -23.62 7.94 12.17
CA LEU A 32 -24.59 7.03 11.55
C LEU A 32 -23.93 5.84 10.87
N GLY A 33 -22.67 5.99 10.47
CA GLY A 33 -21.92 4.98 9.73
C GLY A 33 -20.62 5.53 9.16
N SER A 34 -20.10 4.87 8.13
CA SER A 34 -18.89 5.28 7.44
C SER A 34 -18.94 4.93 5.95
N VAL A 35 -18.40 5.81 5.13
CA VAL A 35 -18.01 5.48 3.75
C VAL A 35 -16.61 4.90 3.80
N ILE A 36 -16.45 3.68 3.30
CA ILE A 36 -15.15 3.01 3.21
C ILE A 36 -14.67 3.08 1.77
N THR A 37 -13.47 3.62 1.56
CA THR A 37 -12.75 3.42 0.30
C THR A 37 -11.81 2.24 0.48
N PHE A 38 -11.89 1.26 -0.41
CA PHE A 38 -11.02 0.09 -0.44
C PHE A 38 -10.41 0.00 -1.83
N GLU A 39 -9.11 0.20 -1.92
CA GLU A 39 -8.37 0.16 -3.18
C GLU A 39 -7.33 -0.95 -3.13
N ASP A 40 -7.42 -1.91 -4.06
CA ASP A 40 -6.37 -2.90 -4.26
C ASP A 40 -5.11 -2.20 -4.80
N VAL A 41 -4.05 -2.20 -4.00
CA VAL A 41 -2.75 -1.60 -4.34
C VAL A 41 -1.66 -2.65 -4.49
N THR A 42 -2.01 -3.94 -4.65
CA THR A 42 -1.06 -5.06 -4.71
C THR A 42 -0.04 -4.87 -5.83
N ARG A 43 -0.50 -4.53 -7.03
CA ARG A 43 0.39 -4.28 -8.19
C ARG A 43 1.35 -3.14 -7.91
N MET A 44 0.85 -2.04 -7.36
CA MET A 44 1.67 -0.85 -7.07
C MET A 44 2.70 -1.14 -5.97
N ALA A 45 2.33 -1.91 -4.95
CA ALA A 45 3.22 -2.34 -3.88
C ALA A 45 4.36 -3.23 -4.43
N ASN A 46 4.04 -4.18 -5.31
CA ASN A 46 5.03 -5.08 -5.91
C ASN A 46 6.02 -4.31 -6.79
N LEU A 47 5.53 -3.40 -7.64
CA LEU A 47 6.39 -2.56 -8.47
C LEU A 47 7.29 -1.66 -7.63
N SER A 48 6.76 -1.09 -6.54
CA SER A 48 7.56 -0.26 -5.62
C SER A 48 8.67 -1.06 -4.95
N ALA A 49 8.39 -2.31 -4.57
CA ALA A 49 9.39 -3.22 -4.01
C ALA A 49 10.47 -3.59 -5.03
N GLU A 50 10.09 -3.91 -6.27
CA GLU A 50 11.02 -4.20 -7.36
C GLU A 50 11.93 -3.00 -7.71
N ILE A 51 11.36 -1.80 -7.78
CA ILE A 51 12.17 -0.58 -8.00
C ILE A 51 13.15 -0.37 -6.85
N ALA A 52 12.75 -0.64 -5.61
CA ALA A 52 13.63 -0.50 -4.45
C ALA A 52 14.80 -1.51 -4.48
N THR A 53 14.55 -2.76 -4.90
CA THR A 53 15.62 -3.77 -5.02
C THR A 53 16.61 -3.42 -6.13
N LEU A 54 16.13 -2.97 -7.29
CA LEU A 54 16.99 -2.53 -8.40
C LEU A 54 17.91 -1.37 -7.99
N LYS A 55 17.33 -0.33 -7.36
CA LYS A 55 18.11 0.82 -6.86
C LYS A 55 19.17 0.43 -5.82
N ALA A 56 18.86 -0.53 -4.95
CA ALA A 56 19.82 -1.05 -3.98
C ALA A 56 20.97 -1.83 -4.64
N GLY A 57 20.67 -2.59 -5.71
CA GLY A 57 21.67 -3.29 -6.53
C GLY A 57 22.65 -2.32 -7.20
N ASP A 58 22.13 -1.27 -7.84
CA ASP A 58 22.93 -0.24 -8.52
C ASP A 58 23.85 0.51 -7.55
N ALA A 59 23.33 0.86 -6.36
CA ALA A 59 24.13 1.51 -5.31
C ALA A 59 25.31 0.64 -4.83
N ASN A 60 25.15 -0.70 -4.84
CA ASN A 60 26.20 -1.64 -4.47
C ASN A 60 27.24 -1.81 -5.60
N HIS A 61 26.84 -1.69 -6.87
CA HIS A 61 27.77 -1.83 -7.99
C HIS A 61 28.74 -0.65 -8.08
N GLY A 62 28.27 0.58 -7.81
CA GLY A 62 29.10 1.79 -7.78
C GLY A 62 30.12 1.87 -6.64
N LYS A 63 29.94 1.09 -5.56
CA LYS A 63 30.93 1.00 -4.47
C LYS A 63 32.10 0.04 -4.78
N ARG A 64 31.92 -0.95 -5.65
CA ARG A 64 32.94 -1.99 -5.94
C ARG A 64 34.00 -1.54 -6.93
N THR A 65 33.77 -0.49 -7.71
CA THR A 65 34.70 -0.01 -8.77
C THR A 65 35.65 1.09 -8.30
N ARG A 66 35.56 1.53 -7.04
CA ARG A 66 36.47 2.54 -6.43
C ARG A 66 37.46 1.89 -5.46
N ARG A 67 38.24 0.91 -5.90
CA ARG A 67 39.36 0.38 -5.11
C ARG A 67 40.57 0.18 -5.99
#